data_AF-A0AAW1BCV4-F1
#
_entry.id   AF-A0AAW1BCV4-F1
#
_cell.length_a   1.000
_cell.length_b   1.000
_cell.length_c   1.000
_cell.angle_alpha   90.00
_cell.angle_beta   90.00
_cell.angle_gamma   90.00
#
_symmetry.space_group_name_H-M   'P 1'
#
loop_
_entity.id
_entity.type
_entity.pdbx_description
1 polymer ?
#
loop_
_entity_poly.entity_id
_entity_poly.type
_entity_poly.pdbx_seq_one_letter_code
_entity_poly.pdbx_strand_id
1 'polypeptide(L)'
;KCLFPFKYIGIVKFAFPFVSCRIEKELSRFRGWLPRKPMSLDKERLPDLEENNCYTAPFSQQRIHHFIIHNKDTFFNNATRSRIVHHILQRVKYEEGKNKVGLNRLLTNGSYEAAFPLHEGSYKNKNSIRSHGAENHRHLLYKCWASWGAWYKYQPLDLIRRYFGEKIGLYFAWLGWYTGMLFPAAFIGLFVFLYGIATLNYCQVSKEICQATEIIMCPICDKYCPFMRLSDSCIYAKVTHLFDNGATVFFAVFMAVWATVFLEFWKRRRAVIAYDWDLIDWEEEEEEIRPQFEAKYSKKERMNPISGKPEPYQAFADKCSRMIVSASGIFFMV
;
A
#
# COMPACT_ATOMS: atom_id res chain seq x y z
N LYS A 1 22.93 -10.87 -20.61
CA LYS A 1 22.56 -9.66 -21.40
C LYS A 1 21.52 -10.07 -22.44
N CYS A 2 20.23 -10.08 -22.10
CA CYS A 2 19.18 -10.25 -23.10
C CYS A 2 18.90 -8.86 -23.69
N LEU A 3 19.27 -8.66 -24.95
CA LEU A 3 18.85 -7.50 -25.74
C LEU A 3 17.32 -7.49 -25.76
N PHE A 4 16.73 -6.56 -25.04
CA PHE A 4 15.29 -6.37 -24.95
C PHE A 4 14.85 -5.69 -26.25
N PRO A 5 14.10 -6.35 -27.15
CA PRO A 5 13.62 -5.69 -28.34
C PRO A 5 12.45 -4.77 -27.94
N PHE A 6 12.57 -3.48 -28.24
CA PHE A 6 11.53 -2.45 -28.05
C PHE A 6 10.16 -2.81 -28.67
N LYS A 7 10.10 -3.87 -29.50
CA LYS A 7 8.94 -4.38 -30.24
C LYS A 7 7.75 -4.78 -29.36
N TYR A 8 7.97 -5.12 -28.08
CA TYR A 8 6.91 -5.55 -27.15
C TYR A 8 6.40 -4.45 -26.21
N ILE A 9 6.96 -3.24 -26.30
CA ILE A 9 6.72 -2.17 -25.31
C ILE A 9 5.45 -1.38 -25.66
N GLY A 10 4.94 -1.46 -26.89
CA GLY A 10 3.65 -0.87 -27.28
C GLY A 10 2.41 -1.60 -26.73
N ILE A 11 2.60 -2.70 -25.99
CA ILE A 11 1.52 -3.50 -25.40
C ILE A 11 1.13 -2.96 -24.01
N VAL A 12 2.06 -2.30 -23.29
CA VAL A 12 1.84 -1.76 -21.95
C VAL A 12 2.20 -0.27 -21.94
N LYS A 13 1.24 0.59 -21.56
CA LYS A 13 1.34 2.07 -21.66
C LYS A 13 2.15 2.71 -20.52
N PHE A 14 3.42 2.36 -20.39
CA PHE A 14 4.29 3.02 -19.39
C PHE A 14 4.51 4.51 -19.69
N ALA A 15 4.25 5.39 -18.72
CA ALA A 15 4.55 6.81 -18.86
C ALA A 15 6.06 7.10 -18.71
N PHE A 16 6.61 7.94 -19.60
CA PHE A 16 8.00 8.41 -19.53
C PHE A 16 8.10 9.92 -19.78
N PRO A 17 9.20 10.56 -19.34
CA PRO A 17 9.45 11.97 -19.58
C PRO A 17 9.44 12.31 -21.08
N PHE A 18 8.55 13.24 -21.42
CA PHE A 18 8.16 13.76 -22.72
C PHE A 18 8.39 15.27 -22.71
N VAL A 19 9.47 15.73 -23.34
CA VAL A 19 9.86 17.15 -23.48
C VAL A 19 10.21 17.88 -22.16
N SER A 20 11.30 18.65 -22.16
CA SER A 20 11.72 19.45 -20.99
C SER A 20 10.99 20.79 -20.96
N CYS A 21 10.37 21.14 -19.83
CA CYS A 21 9.71 22.42 -19.63
C CYS A 21 10.66 23.41 -18.94
N ARG A 22 11.00 24.51 -19.62
CA ARG A 22 11.76 25.64 -19.06
C ARG A 22 10.82 26.57 -18.30
N ILE A 23 10.38 26.16 -17.11
CA ILE A 23 9.65 27.03 -16.18
C ILE A 23 10.63 27.52 -15.12
N GLU A 24 10.88 28.83 -15.08
CA GLU A 24 11.71 29.49 -14.07
C GLU A 24 11.10 29.31 -12.67
N LYS A 25 11.95 28.88 -11.73
CA LYS A 25 11.61 28.60 -10.33
C LYS A 25 11.40 29.89 -9.52
N GLU A 26 10.29 30.60 -9.69
CA GLU A 26 9.96 31.77 -8.84
C GLU A 26 8.89 31.49 -7.76
N LEU A 27 8.43 30.25 -7.60
CA LEU A 27 7.34 29.90 -6.66
C LEU A 27 7.79 29.18 -5.38
N SER A 28 9.10 28.99 -5.15
CA SER A 28 9.60 28.29 -3.94
C SER A 28 9.82 29.21 -2.73
N ARG A 29 9.77 30.54 -2.91
CA ARG A 29 10.09 31.52 -1.84
C ARG A 29 8.97 31.66 -0.79
N PHE A 30 7.72 31.32 -1.13
CA PHE A 30 6.56 31.49 -0.25
C PHE A 30 6.26 30.32 0.70
N ARG A 31 7.02 29.22 0.65
CA ARG A 31 6.77 28.01 1.47
C ARG A 31 7.63 27.92 2.75
N GLY A 32 8.21 29.05 3.18
CA GLY A 32 9.21 29.14 4.26
C GLY A 32 8.68 29.06 5.70
N TRP A 33 7.38 28.87 5.92
CA TRP A 33 6.77 28.88 7.27
C TRP A 33 6.44 27.49 7.84
N LEU A 34 6.65 26.42 7.07
CA LEU A 34 6.64 25.05 7.57
C LEU A 34 8.07 24.64 7.96
N PRO A 35 8.27 23.89 9.07
CA PRO A 35 9.59 23.43 9.46
C PRO A 35 10.26 22.74 8.28
N ARG A 36 11.45 23.21 7.91
CA ARG A 36 12.31 22.59 6.89
C ARG A 36 12.30 21.09 7.14
N LYS A 37 11.88 20.30 6.15
CA LYS A 37 11.81 18.83 6.23
C LYS A 37 13.07 18.33 6.94
N PRO A 38 12.99 17.77 8.16
CA PRO A 38 14.17 17.44 8.96
C PRO A 38 15.06 16.36 8.34
N MET A 39 14.64 15.79 7.20
CA MET A 39 15.51 15.02 6.32
C MET A 39 15.02 15.18 4.88
N SER A 40 15.48 16.23 4.20
CA SER A 40 15.53 16.22 2.74
C SER A 40 16.42 15.06 2.31
N LEU A 41 15.91 14.13 1.51
CA LEU A 41 16.78 13.20 0.79
C LEU A 41 17.76 14.06 0.00
N ASP A 42 19.05 13.83 0.19
CA ASP A 42 20.12 14.64 -0.38
C ASP A 42 20.09 14.45 -1.90
N LYS A 43 19.47 15.40 -2.62
CA LYS A 43 19.21 15.30 -4.06
C LYS A 43 20.52 15.17 -4.87
N GLU A 44 21.63 15.66 -4.31
CA GLU A 44 22.99 15.51 -4.87
C GLU A 44 23.52 14.07 -4.86
N ARG A 45 23.02 13.19 -3.97
CA ARG A 45 23.46 11.78 -3.89
C ARG A 45 22.68 10.85 -4.83
N LEU A 46 21.56 11.31 -5.40
CA LEU A 46 20.66 10.57 -6.27
C LEU A 46 20.21 11.45 -7.46
N PRO A 47 21.13 11.82 -8.36
CA PRO A 47 20.84 12.70 -9.49
C PRO A 47 19.76 12.14 -10.43
N ASP A 48 19.64 10.80 -10.52
CA ASP A 48 18.61 10.12 -11.31
C ASP A 48 17.15 10.36 -10.83
N LEU A 49 16.97 10.86 -9.61
CA LEU A 49 15.66 11.18 -9.04
C LEU A 49 15.33 12.68 -9.14
N GLU A 50 16.08 13.46 -9.93
CA GLU A 50 15.72 14.84 -10.19
C GLU A 50 14.33 14.93 -10.84
N GLU A 51 13.42 15.60 -10.14
CA GLU A 51 12.13 16.09 -10.63
C GLU A 51 12.41 17.08 -11.77
N ASN A 52 12.70 16.56 -12.96
CA ASN A 52 12.69 17.38 -14.16
C ASN A 52 11.22 17.74 -14.43
N ASN A 53 10.94 19.04 -14.58
CA ASN A 53 9.64 19.57 -15.01
C ASN A 53 9.37 19.12 -16.46
N CYS A 54 9.16 17.83 -16.67
CA CYS A 54 8.88 17.25 -17.97
C CYS A 54 7.42 16.80 -17.97
N TYR A 55 6.75 16.92 -19.10
CA TYR A 55 5.47 16.23 -19.26
C TYR A 55 5.74 14.74 -19.34
N THR A 56 4.75 13.92 -19.04
CA THR A 56 4.85 12.46 -19.08
C THR A 56 3.83 11.94 -20.08
N ALA A 57 4.21 10.93 -20.86
CA ALA A 57 3.33 10.37 -21.89
C ALA A 57 3.54 8.86 -22.02
N PRO A 58 2.51 8.08 -22.43
CA PRO A 58 2.64 6.65 -22.62
C PRO A 58 3.66 6.34 -23.72
N PHE A 59 4.57 5.43 -23.43
CA PHE A 59 5.65 5.04 -24.33
C PHE A 59 5.09 4.51 -25.64
N SER A 60 5.54 5.09 -26.75
CA SER A 60 5.27 4.56 -28.08
C SER A 60 6.56 4.47 -28.86
N GLN A 61 6.85 3.27 -29.38
CA GLN A 61 8.01 3.05 -30.23
C GLN A 61 7.98 3.96 -31.48
N GLN A 62 6.80 4.28 -31.99
CA GLN A 62 6.63 5.17 -33.14
C GLN A 62 7.01 6.62 -32.81
N ARG A 63 6.89 7.03 -31.54
CA ARG A 63 7.18 8.39 -31.05
C ARG A 63 8.45 8.45 -30.20
N ILE A 64 9.39 7.52 -30.40
CA ILE A 64 10.56 7.36 -29.53
C ILE A 64 11.44 8.63 -29.44
N HIS A 65 11.44 9.46 -30.49
CA HIS A 65 12.21 10.69 -30.57
C HIS A 65 11.68 11.84 -29.69
N HIS A 66 10.44 11.75 -29.20
CA HIS A 66 9.88 12.73 -28.27
C HIS A 66 10.23 12.44 -26.80
N PHE A 67 10.71 11.24 -26.51
CA PHE A 67 11.10 10.83 -25.15
C PHE A 67 12.54 11.22 -24.84
N ILE A 68 12.78 11.65 -23.61
CA ILE A 68 14.12 12.02 -23.15
C ILE A 68 14.88 10.73 -22.83
N ILE A 69 15.71 10.27 -23.77
CA ILE A 69 16.51 9.05 -23.63
C ILE A 69 17.99 9.43 -23.65
N HIS A 70 18.62 9.52 -22.47
CA HIS A 70 20.07 9.73 -22.37
C HIS A 70 20.85 8.46 -22.71
N ASN A 71 20.44 7.32 -22.15
CA ASN A 71 21.05 6.03 -22.39
C ASN A 71 19.96 4.95 -22.53
N LYS A 72 20.03 4.18 -23.62
CA LYS A 72 19.04 3.13 -23.95
C LYS A 72 19.06 1.96 -22.96
N ASP A 73 20.21 1.67 -22.36
CA ASP A 73 20.37 0.50 -21.48
C ASP A 73 19.79 0.74 -20.08
N THR A 74 19.79 1.99 -19.62
CA THR A 74 19.30 2.40 -18.29
C THR A 74 17.93 3.06 -18.31
N PHE A 75 17.40 3.37 -19.50
CA PHE A 75 16.10 4.02 -19.67
C PHE A 75 14.96 3.28 -18.96
N PHE A 76 14.92 1.95 -19.07
CA PHE A 76 13.95 1.13 -18.35
C PHE A 76 14.52 0.66 -17.02
N ASN A 77 13.83 1.02 -15.93
CA ASN A 77 14.13 0.49 -14.60
C ASN A 77 13.99 -1.04 -14.57
N ASN A 78 14.79 -1.70 -13.72
CA ASN A 78 14.76 -3.15 -13.59
C ASN A 78 13.37 -3.68 -13.19
N ALA A 79 12.65 -2.97 -12.32
CA ALA A 79 11.26 -3.30 -11.97
C ALA A 79 10.33 -3.28 -13.19
N THR A 80 10.40 -2.22 -14.02
CA THR A 80 9.65 -2.06 -15.26
C THR A 80 9.97 -3.19 -16.25
N ARG A 81 11.25 -3.53 -16.41
CA ARG A 81 11.69 -4.64 -17.28
C ARG A 81 11.12 -5.97 -16.81
N SER A 82 11.20 -6.27 -15.51
CA SER A 82 10.61 -7.47 -14.93
C SER A 82 9.09 -7.50 -15.11
N ARG A 83 8.39 -6.36 -14.99
CA ARG A 83 6.95 -6.26 -15.26
C ARG A 83 6.62 -6.62 -16.72
N ILE A 84 7.39 -6.08 -17.68
CA ILE A 84 7.21 -6.39 -19.10
C ILE A 84 7.46 -7.89 -19.37
N VAL A 85 8.57 -8.45 -18.88
CA VAL A 85 8.85 -9.89 -19.05
C VAL A 85 7.72 -10.73 -18.47
N HIS A 86 7.25 -10.39 -17.27
CA HIS A 86 6.18 -11.14 -16.62
C HIS A 86 4.88 -11.09 -17.43
N HIS A 87 4.50 -9.92 -17.93
CA HIS A 87 3.34 -9.75 -18.79
C HIS A 87 3.46 -10.59 -20.08
N ILE A 88 4.64 -10.63 -20.71
CA ILE A 88 4.89 -11.48 -21.88
C ILE A 88 4.75 -12.97 -21.50
N LEU A 89 5.40 -13.42 -20.42
CA LEU A 89 5.35 -14.81 -19.97
C LEU A 89 3.93 -15.27 -19.61
N GLN A 90 3.07 -14.37 -19.15
CA GLN A 90 1.67 -14.67 -18.89
C GLN A 90 0.84 -14.88 -20.18
N ARG A 91 1.24 -14.30 -21.31
CA ARG A 91 0.49 -14.32 -22.58
C ARG A 91 1.09 -15.21 -23.66
N VAL A 92 2.34 -15.65 -23.51
CA VAL A 92 2.98 -16.57 -24.48
C VAL A 92 2.21 -17.90 -24.53
N LYS A 93 1.97 -18.36 -25.76
CA LYS A 93 1.44 -19.70 -26.06
C LYS A 93 2.61 -20.65 -26.26
N TYR A 94 2.55 -21.83 -25.65
CA TYR A 94 3.61 -22.84 -25.80
C TYR A 94 3.26 -23.94 -26.80
N GLU A 95 1.99 -24.02 -27.25
CA GLU A 95 1.54 -25.00 -28.24
C GLU A 95 0.38 -24.42 -29.05
N GLU A 96 0.13 -24.95 -30.25
CA GLU A 96 -1.02 -24.62 -31.08
C GLU A 96 -2.32 -25.12 -30.44
N GLY A 97 -2.87 -24.32 -29.53
CA GLY A 97 -4.13 -24.59 -28.87
C GLY A 97 -4.59 -23.39 -28.05
N LYS A 98 -5.86 -22.99 -28.18
CA LYS A 98 -6.41 -21.80 -27.49
C LYS A 98 -6.33 -21.87 -25.95
N ASN A 99 -6.14 -23.05 -25.37
CA ASN A 99 -6.15 -23.27 -23.92
C ASN A 99 -4.75 -23.41 -23.29
N LYS A 100 -3.68 -23.40 -24.10
CA LYS A 100 -2.29 -23.68 -23.68
C LYS A 100 -1.46 -22.39 -23.64
N VAL A 101 -1.86 -21.49 -22.76
CA VAL A 101 -1.31 -20.13 -22.64
C VAL A 101 -0.85 -19.86 -21.21
N GLY A 102 0.32 -19.22 -21.11
CA GLY A 102 0.74 -18.53 -19.90
C GLY A 102 1.49 -19.37 -18.88
N LEU A 103 2.46 -18.70 -18.24
CA LEU A 103 3.31 -19.23 -17.18
C LEU A 103 2.56 -19.87 -16.01
N ASN A 104 1.44 -19.28 -15.57
CA ASN A 104 0.71 -19.75 -14.39
C ASN A 104 0.21 -21.19 -14.56
N ARG A 105 -0.18 -21.60 -15.77
CA ARG A 105 -0.63 -22.98 -16.03
C ARG A 105 0.52 -23.98 -15.90
N LEU A 106 1.72 -23.60 -16.36
CA LEU A 106 2.91 -24.44 -16.26
C LEU A 106 3.37 -24.61 -14.81
N LEU A 107 3.19 -23.58 -13.99
CA LEU A 107 3.40 -23.65 -12.54
C LEU A 107 2.36 -24.56 -11.87
N THR A 108 1.07 -24.41 -12.18
CA THR A 108 0.01 -25.27 -11.61
C THR A 108 0.17 -26.74 -12.01
N ASN A 109 0.64 -27.00 -13.22
CA ASN A 109 0.89 -28.36 -13.70
C ASN A 109 2.20 -28.98 -13.15
N GLY A 110 3.01 -28.22 -12.42
CA GLY A 110 4.31 -28.68 -11.90
C GLY A 110 5.41 -28.83 -12.97
N SER A 111 5.22 -28.29 -14.17
CA SER A 111 6.28 -28.25 -15.20
C SER A 111 7.36 -27.23 -14.86
N TYR A 112 6.97 -26.15 -14.17
CA TYR A 112 7.89 -25.23 -13.52
C TYR A 112 7.65 -25.24 -12.02
N GLU A 113 8.74 -25.19 -11.24
CA GLU A 113 8.66 -25.13 -9.79
C GLU A 113 8.35 -23.71 -9.29
N ALA A 114 9.06 -22.70 -9.82
CA ALA A 114 8.89 -21.32 -9.42
C ALA A 114 9.26 -20.36 -10.54
N ALA A 115 8.69 -19.15 -10.50
CA ALA A 115 9.06 -18.05 -11.37
C ALA A 115 9.06 -16.74 -10.60
N PHE A 116 10.22 -16.09 -10.53
CA PHE A 116 10.41 -14.86 -9.77
C PHE A 116 11.46 -13.94 -10.42
N PRO A 117 11.33 -12.62 -10.28
CA PRO A 117 12.36 -11.67 -10.71
C PRO A 117 13.58 -11.74 -9.77
N LEU A 118 14.77 -11.53 -10.31
CA LEU A 118 16.01 -11.46 -9.54
C LEU A 118 16.25 -10.05 -8.98
N HIS A 119 16.87 -9.98 -7.81
CA HIS A 119 17.32 -8.72 -7.21
C HIS A 119 18.72 -8.32 -7.71
N GLU A 120 19.03 -7.02 -7.68
CA GLU A 120 20.29 -6.43 -8.20
C GLU A 120 21.57 -6.85 -7.43
N GLY A 121 21.44 -7.45 -6.24
CA GLY A 121 22.57 -7.98 -5.48
C GLY A 121 22.32 -8.12 -3.97
N SER A 122 23.41 -8.17 -3.20
CA SER A 122 23.38 -8.26 -1.73
C SER A 122 22.88 -6.95 -1.09
N TYR A 123 22.17 -7.08 0.03
CA TYR A 123 21.78 -5.93 0.88
C TYR A 123 22.84 -5.56 1.92
N LYS A 124 23.82 -6.45 2.18
CA LYS A 124 24.95 -6.22 3.08
C LYS A 124 26.18 -5.85 2.26
N ASN A 125 26.85 -4.77 2.65
CA ASN A 125 28.19 -4.42 2.15
C ASN A 125 29.14 -4.15 3.33
N LYS A 126 30.43 -4.45 3.13
CA LYS A 126 31.52 -4.14 4.06
C LYS A 126 31.87 -2.64 4.04
N ASN A 127 31.69 -1.99 2.89
CA ASN A 127 32.01 -0.58 2.70
C ASN A 127 30.84 0.33 3.14
N SER A 128 31.16 1.43 3.82
CA SER A 128 30.17 2.43 4.24
C SER A 128 29.70 3.26 3.04
N ILE A 129 28.39 3.50 2.94
CA ILE A 129 27.78 4.34 1.90
C ILE A 129 28.38 5.76 1.88
N ARG A 130 28.83 6.27 3.04
CA ARG A 130 29.45 7.60 3.13
C ARG A 130 30.79 7.70 2.41
N SER A 131 31.49 6.59 2.23
CA SER A 131 32.85 6.55 1.67
C SER A 131 32.84 6.23 0.18
N HIS A 132 32.00 5.28 -0.25
CA HIS A 132 32.02 4.73 -1.61
C HIS A 132 30.70 4.89 -2.37
N GLY A 133 29.71 5.58 -1.79
CA GLY A 133 28.37 5.68 -2.37
C GLY A 133 27.59 4.37 -2.29
N ALA A 134 26.41 4.36 -2.91
CA ALA A 134 25.60 3.15 -3.01
C ALA A 134 25.96 2.38 -4.28
N GLU A 135 26.48 1.15 -4.13
CA GLU A 135 26.75 0.25 -5.26
C GLU A 135 25.47 -0.28 -5.92
N ASN A 136 24.43 -0.57 -5.12
CA ASN A 136 23.16 -1.15 -5.56
C ASN A 136 21.96 -0.46 -4.90
N HIS A 137 20.81 -0.38 -5.60
CA HIS A 137 19.58 0.19 -5.04
C HIS A 137 19.07 -0.58 -3.81
N ARG A 138 19.23 -1.91 -3.78
CA ARG A 138 18.83 -2.75 -2.64
C ARG A 138 19.59 -2.40 -1.36
N HIS A 139 20.90 -2.18 -1.47
CA HIS A 139 21.75 -1.84 -0.32
C HIS A 139 21.40 -0.43 0.19
N LEU A 140 21.19 0.52 -0.72
CA LEU A 140 20.74 1.87 -0.39
C LEU A 140 19.42 1.84 0.37
N LEU A 141 18.43 1.10 -0.14
CA LEU A 141 17.10 1.00 0.44
C LEU A 141 17.13 0.40 1.85
N TYR A 142 17.98 -0.61 2.09
CA TYR A 142 18.16 -1.20 3.41
C TYR A 142 18.71 -0.19 4.44
N LYS A 143 19.73 0.59 4.06
CA LYS A 143 20.37 1.55 4.96
C LYS A 143 19.53 2.80 5.22
N CYS A 144 18.78 3.27 4.22
CA CYS A 144 17.98 4.48 4.34
C CYS A 144 16.60 4.26 4.96
N TRP A 145 16.03 3.06 4.82
CA TRP A 145 14.63 2.80 5.18
C TRP A 145 14.43 1.50 5.97
N ALA A 146 14.83 0.33 5.45
CA ALA A 146 14.51 -0.97 6.04
C ALA A 146 15.45 -1.41 7.19
N SER A 147 15.94 -0.45 8.01
CA SER A 147 16.77 -0.73 9.18
C SER A 147 16.16 -0.13 10.44
N TRP A 148 16.30 -0.84 11.58
CA TRP A 148 15.75 -0.39 12.86
C TRP A 148 16.22 1.00 13.26
N GLY A 149 17.46 1.39 12.92
CA GLY A 149 17.99 2.73 13.20
C GLY A 149 17.42 3.86 12.33
N ALA A 150 16.58 3.56 11.33
CA ALA A 150 16.00 4.54 10.42
C ALA A 150 14.52 4.86 10.71
N TRP A 151 13.94 4.35 11.80
CA TRP A 151 12.51 4.48 12.12
C TRP A 151 12.00 5.93 12.23
N TYR A 152 12.86 6.88 12.63
CA TYR A 152 12.51 8.29 12.80
C TYR A 152 12.55 9.10 11.49
N LYS A 153 13.02 8.49 10.40
CA LYS A 153 13.18 9.17 9.10
C LYS A 153 11.90 9.08 8.27
N TYR A 154 11.69 10.07 7.40
CA TYR A 154 10.64 9.97 6.39
C TYR A 154 10.93 8.83 5.40
N GLN A 155 9.88 8.18 4.94
CA GLN A 155 9.98 7.07 3.98
C GLN A 155 10.35 7.60 2.59
N PRO A 156 11.38 7.03 1.92
CA PRO A 156 11.75 7.41 0.56
C PRO A 156 10.85 6.70 -0.46
N LEU A 157 9.62 7.23 -0.65
CA LEU A 157 8.58 6.58 -1.47
C LEU A 157 8.99 6.37 -2.93
N ASP A 158 9.70 7.32 -3.54
CA ASP A 158 10.11 7.21 -4.96
C ASP A 158 11.17 6.13 -5.18
N LEU A 159 12.06 5.91 -4.20
CA LEU A 159 13.04 4.84 -4.25
C LEU A 159 12.39 3.46 -4.04
N ILE A 160 11.42 3.37 -3.13
CA ILE A 160 10.60 2.16 -2.92
C ILE A 160 9.84 1.83 -4.20
N ARG A 161 9.20 2.83 -4.81
CA ARG A 161 8.49 2.68 -6.10
C ARG A 161 9.44 2.21 -7.20
N ARG A 162 10.61 2.84 -7.36
CA ARG A 162 11.57 2.47 -8.42
C ARG A 162 12.04 1.01 -8.31
N TYR A 163 12.18 0.51 -7.07
CA TYR A 163 12.70 -0.84 -6.81
C TYR A 163 11.60 -1.93 -6.80
N PHE A 164 10.46 -1.66 -6.17
CA PHE A 164 9.39 -2.64 -5.95
C PHE A 164 8.17 -2.46 -6.87
N GLY A 165 8.06 -1.31 -7.54
CA GLY A 165 6.90 -0.93 -8.34
C GLY A 165 5.86 -0.13 -7.55
N GLU A 166 4.82 0.28 -8.27
CA GLU A 166 3.84 1.26 -7.82
C GLU A 166 2.90 0.71 -6.75
N LYS A 167 2.51 -0.57 -6.83
CA LYS A 167 1.64 -1.21 -5.82
C LYS A 167 2.23 -1.16 -4.41
N ILE A 168 3.49 -1.59 -4.30
CA ILE A 168 4.20 -1.64 -3.01
C ILE A 168 4.52 -0.21 -2.56
N GLY A 169 4.86 0.69 -3.49
CA GLY A 169 5.01 2.11 -3.22
C GLY A 169 3.75 2.74 -2.60
N LEU A 170 2.57 2.49 -3.18
CA LEU A 170 1.29 3.01 -2.69
C LEU A 170 0.93 2.44 -1.31
N TYR A 171 1.20 1.16 -1.07
CA TYR A 171 1.01 0.54 0.24
C TYR A 171 1.82 1.26 1.32
N PHE A 172 3.12 1.49 1.09
CA PHE A 172 3.96 2.19 2.07
C PHE A 172 3.60 3.67 2.19
N ALA A 173 3.17 4.31 1.09
CA ALA A 173 2.66 5.68 1.14
C ALA A 173 1.42 5.79 2.04
N TRP A 174 0.48 4.83 1.94
CA TRP A 174 -0.69 4.76 2.82
C TRP A 174 -0.30 4.50 4.27
N LEU A 175 0.58 3.53 4.50
CA LEU A 175 1.03 3.17 5.84
C LEU A 175 1.73 4.36 6.54
N GLY A 176 2.62 5.05 5.83
CA GLY A 176 3.28 6.26 6.31
C GLY A 176 2.30 7.39 6.62
N TRP A 177 1.28 7.59 5.77
CA TRP A 177 0.22 8.57 6.01
C TRP A 177 -0.64 8.23 7.23
N TYR A 178 -1.05 6.96 7.36
CA TYR A 178 -1.84 6.45 8.47
C TYR A 178 -1.10 6.60 9.81
N THR A 179 0.15 6.14 9.87
CA THR A 179 1.00 6.31 11.07
C THR A 179 1.22 7.78 11.42
N GLY A 180 1.41 8.66 10.41
CA GLY A 180 1.48 10.11 10.60
C GLY A 180 0.21 10.71 11.22
N MET A 181 -0.97 10.33 10.71
CA MET A 181 -2.26 10.82 11.20
C MET A 181 -2.67 10.22 12.56
N LEU A 182 -2.09 9.10 12.97
CA LEU A 182 -2.29 8.53 14.30
C LEU A 182 -1.62 9.35 15.41
N PHE A 183 -0.57 10.14 15.14
CA PHE A 183 0.10 10.93 16.17
C PHE A 183 -0.85 11.91 16.91
N PRO A 184 -1.66 12.74 16.22
CA PRO A 184 -2.66 13.58 16.88
C PRO A 184 -3.68 12.79 17.71
N ALA A 185 -4.14 11.65 17.20
CA ALA A 185 -5.10 10.79 17.91
C ALA A 185 -4.49 10.15 19.16
N ALA A 186 -3.25 9.68 19.06
CA ALA A 186 -2.50 9.12 20.18
C ALA A 186 -2.21 10.19 21.25
N PHE A 187 -1.88 11.41 20.84
CA PHE A 187 -1.69 12.53 21.76
C PHE A 187 -2.95 12.79 22.58
N ILE A 188 -4.10 12.99 21.94
CA ILE A 188 -5.38 13.22 22.63
C ILE A 188 -5.78 12.02 23.49
N GLY A 189 -5.61 10.79 22.98
CA GLY A 189 -5.87 9.57 23.73
C GLY A 189 -5.02 9.45 24.99
N LEU A 190 -3.74 9.85 24.93
CA LEU A 190 -2.87 9.91 26.11
C LEU A 190 -3.36 10.94 27.13
N PHE A 191 -3.82 12.13 26.72
CA PHE A 191 -4.41 13.10 27.65
C PHE A 191 -5.64 12.55 28.36
N VAL A 192 -6.53 11.89 27.63
CA VAL A 192 -7.75 11.29 28.19
C VAL A 192 -7.39 10.17 29.17
N PHE A 193 -6.37 9.36 28.85
CA PHE A 193 -5.86 8.33 29.75
C PHE A 193 -5.25 8.91 31.02
N LEU A 194 -4.41 9.95 30.90
CA LEU A 194 -3.81 10.64 32.06
C LEU A 194 -4.89 11.33 32.92
N TYR A 195 -5.94 11.86 32.30
CA TYR A 195 -7.11 12.39 33.02
C TYR A 195 -7.83 11.30 33.83
N GLY A 196 -8.02 10.11 33.25
CA GLY A 196 -8.57 8.95 33.96
C GLY A 196 -7.73 8.53 35.16
N ILE A 197 -6.40 8.56 35.03
CA ILE A 197 -5.47 8.29 36.16
C ILE A 197 -5.58 9.38 37.24
N ALA A 198 -5.65 10.66 36.85
CA ALA A 198 -5.73 11.75 37.81
C ALA A 198 -7.05 11.75 38.60
N THR A 199 -8.16 11.34 37.96
CA THR A 199 -9.50 11.34 38.56
C THR A 199 -9.86 10.04 39.28
N LEU A 200 -8.99 9.03 39.23
CA LEU A 200 -9.21 7.68 39.77
C LEU A 200 -9.52 7.67 41.28
N ASN A 201 -8.89 8.55 42.04
CA ASN A 201 -9.11 8.69 43.49
C ASN A 201 -10.23 9.67 43.85
N TYR A 202 -10.85 10.36 42.89
CA TYR A 202 -11.92 11.32 43.15
C TYR A 202 -13.32 10.73 42.87
N CYS A 203 -13.42 9.70 42.02
CA CYS A 203 -14.68 9.06 41.66
C CYS A 203 -15.47 8.58 42.89
N GLN A 204 -16.69 9.10 43.06
CA GLN A 204 -17.59 8.71 44.14
C GLN A 204 -17.97 7.22 44.05
N VAL A 205 -18.31 6.73 42.86
CA VAL A 205 -18.72 5.34 42.63
C VAL A 205 -17.61 4.35 43.00
N SER A 206 -16.36 4.59 42.56
CA SER A 206 -15.25 3.71 42.93
C SER A 206 -14.98 3.74 44.43
N LYS A 207 -15.15 4.89 45.12
CA LYS A 207 -15.01 4.97 46.58
C LYS A 207 -16.10 4.18 47.31
N GLU A 208 -17.36 4.33 46.89
CA GLU A 208 -18.50 3.62 47.48
C GLU A 208 -18.32 2.10 47.36
N ILE A 209 -17.90 1.61 46.18
CA ILE A 209 -17.63 0.17 45.96
C ILE A 209 -16.47 -0.32 46.84
N CYS A 210 -15.37 0.43 46.93
CA CYS A 210 -14.21 0.03 47.74
C CYS A 210 -14.47 0.07 49.25
N GLN A 211 -15.42 0.88 49.71
CA GLN A 211 -15.78 1.01 51.14
C GLN A 211 -16.93 0.09 51.55
N ALA A 212 -17.71 -0.45 50.61
CA ALA A 212 -18.86 -1.31 50.87
C ALA A 212 -18.45 -2.75 51.27
N THR A 213 -17.98 -2.92 52.51
CA THR A 213 -17.62 -4.24 53.07
C THR A 213 -18.81 -5.06 53.57
N GLU A 214 -19.95 -4.40 53.80
CA GLU A 214 -21.16 -5.01 54.37
C GLU A 214 -22.14 -5.53 53.29
N ILE A 215 -21.96 -5.12 52.03
CA ILE A 215 -22.83 -5.51 50.92
C ILE A 215 -22.35 -6.84 50.33
N ILE A 216 -23.17 -7.88 50.50
CA ILE A 216 -22.94 -9.21 49.93
C ILE A 216 -23.75 -9.35 48.64
N MET A 217 -23.08 -9.71 47.55
CA MET A 217 -23.68 -9.93 46.25
C MET A 217 -24.10 -11.40 46.08
N CYS A 218 -25.13 -11.61 45.26
CA CYS A 218 -25.53 -12.95 44.84
C CYS A 218 -24.43 -13.62 44.00
N PRO A 219 -24.30 -14.96 44.07
CA PRO A 219 -23.39 -15.71 43.22
C PRO A 219 -23.80 -15.56 41.75
N ILE A 220 -22.79 -15.51 40.86
CA ILE A 220 -23.01 -15.39 39.40
C ILE A 220 -23.47 -16.72 38.79
N CYS A 221 -23.24 -17.85 39.47
CA CYS A 221 -23.56 -19.19 38.97
C CYS A 221 -24.55 -19.95 39.85
N ASP A 222 -25.34 -20.82 39.21
CA ASP A 222 -26.42 -21.59 39.86
C ASP A 222 -25.93 -22.66 40.85
N LYS A 223 -24.72 -23.22 40.65
CA LYS A 223 -24.19 -24.31 41.49
C LYS A 223 -22.73 -24.05 41.88
N TYR A 224 -22.44 -24.22 43.17
CA TYR A 224 -21.08 -24.19 43.75
C TYR A 224 -20.32 -22.85 43.61
N CYS A 225 -21.01 -21.70 43.60
CA CYS A 225 -20.36 -20.39 43.71
C CYS A 225 -20.50 -19.81 45.13
N PRO A 226 -19.42 -19.26 45.73
CA PRO A 226 -19.52 -18.54 46.99
C PRO A 226 -20.20 -17.18 46.78
N PHE A 227 -20.82 -16.67 47.84
CA PHE A 227 -21.22 -15.27 47.91
C PHE A 227 -19.98 -14.38 47.90
N MET A 228 -20.03 -13.27 47.16
CA MET A 228 -18.91 -12.34 47.00
C MET A 228 -19.23 -11.00 47.66
N ARG A 229 -18.22 -10.32 48.21
CA ARG A 229 -18.41 -8.97 48.75
C ARG A 229 -18.26 -7.94 47.63
N LEU A 230 -19.00 -6.84 47.73
CA LEU A 230 -18.89 -5.76 46.75
C LEU A 230 -17.48 -5.13 46.75
N SER A 231 -16.84 -5.01 47.92
CA SER A 231 -15.47 -4.49 48.05
C SER A 231 -14.40 -5.32 47.31
N ASP A 232 -14.65 -6.61 47.06
CA ASP A 232 -13.72 -7.48 46.32
C ASP A 232 -13.60 -7.03 44.84
N SER A 233 -14.62 -6.32 44.33
CA SER A 233 -14.65 -5.77 42.97
C SER A 233 -14.03 -4.36 42.86
N CYS A 234 -13.41 -3.84 43.93
CA CYS A 234 -12.83 -2.49 43.97
C CYS A 234 -11.81 -2.22 42.85
N ILE A 235 -10.92 -3.18 42.55
CA ILE A 235 -9.92 -3.04 41.48
C ILE A 235 -10.63 -2.93 40.11
N TYR A 236 -11.63 -3.78 39.89
CA TYR A 236 -12.41 -3.75 38.66
C TYR A 236 -13.13 -2.41 38.48
N ALA A 237 -13.79 -1.91 39.52
CA ALA A 237 -14.45 -0.59 39.48
C ALA A 237 -13.48 0.57 39.18
N LYS A 238 -12.26 0.50 39.73
CA LYS A 238 -11.17 1.47 39.45
C LYS A 238 -10.69 1.41 37.99
N VAL A 239 -10.54 0.20 37.45
CA VAL A 239 -10.17 -0.01 36.04
C VAL A 239 -11.30 0.45 35.11
N THR A 240 -12.56 0.18 35.45
CA THR A 240 -13.71 0.65 34.67
C THR A 240 -13.73 2.17 34.60
N HIS A 241 -13.56 2.89 35.72
CA HIS A 241 -13.49 4.36 35.71
C HIS A 241 -12.30 4.92 34.92
N LEU A 242 -11.17 4.20 34.88
CA LEU A 242 -10.02 4.60 34.07
C LEU A 242 -10.36 4.64 32.57
N PHE A 243 -11.14 3.67 32.08
CA PHE A 243 -11.54 3.58 30.67
C PHE A 243 -12.89 4.24 30.33
N ASP A 244 -13.77 4.39 31.32
CA ASP A 244 -15.12 4.93 31.17
C ASP A 244 -15.29 6.15 32.07
N ASN A 245 -14.77 7.28 31.57
CA ASN A 245 -14.84 8.58 32.23
C ASN A 245 -15.44 9.61 31.26
N GLY A 246 -15.87 10.77 31.75
CA GLY A 246 -16.50 11.78 30.90
C GLY A 246 -15.64 12.25 29.70
N ALA A 247 -14.31 12.14 29.78
CA ALA A 247 -13.41 12.52 28.69
C ALA A 247 -13.36 11.46 27.56
N THR A 248 -13.72 10.20 27.82
CA THR A 248 -13.76 9.16 26.79
C THR A 248 -14.94 9.36 25.82
N VAL A 249 -16.04 9.96 26.29
CA VAL A 249 -17.17 10.39 25.43
C VAL A 249 -16.70 11.43 24.42
N PHE A 250 -15.96 12.45 24.87
CA PHE A 250 -15.34 13.44 23.99
C PHE A 250 -14.37 12.77 23.00
N PHE A 251 -13.55 11.84 23.48
CA PHE A 251 -12.62 11.09 22.63
C PHE A 251 -13.33 10.28 21.55
N ALA A 252 -14.47 9.66 21.85
CA ALA A 252 -15.26 8.90 20.88
C ALA A 252 -15.77 9.79 19.73
N VAL A 253 -16.30 10.98 20.04
CA VAL A 253 -16.70 11.96 19.02
C VAL A 253 -15.49 12.43 18.21
N PHE A 254 -14.37 12.71 18.86
CA PHE A 254 -13.13 13.07 18.19
C PHE A 254 -12.67 11.96 17.23
N MET A 255 -12.71 10.68 17.63
CA MET A 255 -12.29 9.55 16.80
C MET A 255 -13.19 9.38 15.57
N ALA A 256 -14.49 9.62 15.70
CA ALA A 256 -15.41 9.62 14.56
C ALA A 256 -15.05 10.72 13.55
N VAL A 257 -14.81 11.95 14.02
CA VAL A 257 -14.37 13.08 13.17
C VAL A 257 -13.00 12.78 12.56
N TRP A 258 -12.04 12.32 13.35
CA TRP A 258 -10.70 11.95 12.90
C TRP A 258 -10.73 10.91 11.78
N ALA A 259 -11.58 9.87 11.89
CA ALA A 259 -11.70 8.84 10.87
C ALA A 259 -12.20 9.41 9.53
N THR A 260 -13.20 10.31 9.56
CA THR A 260 -13.69 10.97 8.35
C THR A 260 -12.63 11.89 7.72
N VAL A 261 -11.97 12.71 8.53
CA VAL A 261 -10.88 13.61 8.08
C VAL A 261 -9.71 12.82 7.51
N PHE A 262 -9.35 11.70 8.14
CA PHE A 262 -8.30 10.80 7.68
C PHE A 262 -8.59 10.28 6.27
N LEU A 263 -9.80 9.77 6.02
CA LEU A 263 -10.18 9.25 4.70
C LEU A 263 -10.20 10.35 3.64
N GLU A 264 -10.72 11.54 3.94
CA GLU A 264 -10.75 12.66 2.99
C GLU A 264 -9.35 13.18 2.66
N PHE A 265 -8.49 13.32 3.66
CA PHE A 265 -7.10 13.71 3.39
C PHE A 265 -6.30 12.62 2.69
N TRP A 266 -6.59 11.34 2.95
CA TRP A 266 -5.99 10.26 2.18
C TRP A 266 -6.42 10.30 0.71
N LYS A 267 -7.71 10.55 0.41
CA LYS A 267 -8.17 10.74 -0.99
C LYS A 267 -7.39 11.85 -1.70
N ARG A 268 -7.19 13.00 -1.04
CA ARG A 268 -6.39 14.11 -1.57
C ARG A 268 -4.92 13.72 -1.77
N ARG A 269 -4.30 13.07 -0.78
CA ARG A 269 -2.91 12.63 -0.85
C ARG A 269 -2.71 11.59 -1.94
N ARG A 270 -3.63 10.63 -2.07
CA ARG A 270 -3.66 9.62 -3.12
C ARG A 270 -3.75 10.26 -4.50
N ALA A 271 -4.58 11.28 -4.69
CA ALA A 271 -4.70 11.99 -5.97
C ALA A 271 -3.38 12.69 -6.36
N VAL A 272 -2.71 13.33 -5.40
CA VAL A 272 -1.38 13.95 -5.64
C VAL A 272 -0.36 12.88 -6.02
N ILE A 273 -0.27 11.77 -5.28
CA ILE A 273 0.65 10.69 -5.59
C ILE A 273 0.33 10.05 -6.95
N ALA A 274 -0.95 9.85 -7.26
CA ALA A 274 -1.35 9.28 -8.54
C ALA A 274 -0.97 10.19 -9.71
N TYR A 275 -1.03 11.52 -9.53
CA TYR A 275 -0.53 12.48 -10.50
C TYR A 275 1.00 12.44 -10.60
N ASP A 276 1.71 12.59 -9.47
CA ASP A 276 3.18 12.57 -9.42
C ASP A 276 3.77 11.26 -9.97
N TRP A 277 2.98 10.17 -9.90
CA TRP A 277 3.38 8.84 -10.35
C TRP A 277 2.79 8.41 -11.69
N ASP A 278 2.08 9.27 -12.41
CA ASP A 278 1.45 8.96 -13.70
C ASP A 278 0.55 7.72 -13.66
N LEU A 279 -0.22 7.57 -12.58
CA LEU A 279 -1.09 6.41 -12.33
C LEU A 279 -2.55 6.62 -12.76
N ILE A 280 -2.85 7.67 -13.51
CA ILE A 280 -4.24 8.02 -13.88
C ILE A 280 -4.87 6.92 -14.74
N ASP A 281 -4.12 6.35 -15.70
CA ASP A 281 -4.60 5.29 -16.60
C ASP A 281 -4.23 3.87 -16.12
N TRP A 282 -3.68 3.75 -14.90
CA TRP A 282 -3.14 2.47 -14.42
C TRP A 282 -4.22 1.42 -14.16
N GLU A 283 -5.42 1.84 -13.77
CA GLU A 283 -6.55 0.94 -13.52
C GLU A 283 -6.98 0.22 -14.82
N GLU A 284 -7.08 0.94 -15.94
CA GLU A 284 -7.39 0.32 -17.25
C GLU A 284 -6.29 -0.64 -17.73
N GLU A 285 -5.02 -0.34 -17.45
CA GLU A 285 -3.90 -1.24 -17.79
C GLU A 285 -3.89 -2.53 -16.96
N GLU A 286 -4.27 -2.44 -15.69
CA GLU A 286 -4.28 -3.59 -14.79
C GLU A 286 -5.56 -4.43 -14.91
N GLU A 287 -6.67 -3.84 -15.34
CA GLU A 287 -7.95 -4.52 -15.59
C GLU A 287 -7.97 -5.40 -16.86
N GLU A 288 -6.81 -5.68 -17.46
CA GLU A 288 -6.73 -6.67 -18.52
C GLU A 288 -7.33 -8.03 -18.12
N ILE A 289 -8.04 -8.66 -19.06
CA ILE A 289 -8.67 -9.95 -18.83
C ILE A 289 -7.60 -10.97 -18.43
N ARG A 290 -7.81 -11.63 -17.30
CA ARG A 290 -6.90 -12.65 -16.78
C ARG A 290 -6.69 -13.75 -17.84
N PRO A 291 -5.45 -14.14 -18.17
CA PRO A 291 -5.18 -15.15 -19.21
C PRO A 291 -5.88 -16.50 -18.97
N GLN A 292 -6.07 -16.88 -17.70
CA GLN A 292 -6.80 -18.10 -17.34
C GLN A 292 -8.30 -18.03 -17.72
N PHE A 293 -8.90 -16.85 -17.62
CA PHE A 293 -10.28 -16.61 -18.03
C PHE A 293 -10.40 -16.64 -19.56
N GLU A 294 -9.49 -15.96 -20.27
CA GLU A 294 -9.40 -16.02 -21.74
C GLU A 294 -9.29 -17.47 -22.24
N ALA A 295 -8.41 -18.28 -21.63
CA ALA A 295 -8.23 -19.68 -21.99
C ALA A 295 -9.51 -20.51 -21.75
N LYS A 296 -10.21 -20.30 -20.63
CA LYS A 296 -11.40 -21.09 -20.29
C LYS A 296 -12.60 -20.77 -21.18
N TYR A 297 -12.80 -19.51 -21.53
CA TYR A 297 -13.93 -19.02 -22.32
C TYR A 297 -13.57 -18.76 -23.80
N SER A 298 -12.43 -19.27 -24.27
CA SER A 298 -11.91 -19.09 -25.64
C SER A 298 -12.83 -19.55 -26.78
N LYS A 299 -13.87 -20.33 -26.47
CA LYS A 299 -14.90 -20.79 -27.42
C LYS A 299 -16.16 -19.94 -27.42
N LYS A 300 -16.34 -19.08 -26.41
CA LYS A 300 -17.53 -18.24 -26.22
C LYS A 300 -17.07 -16.79 -26.24
N GLU A 301 -16.92 -16.23 -27.43
CA GLU A 301 -16.55 -14.83 -27.62
C GLU A 301 -17.80 -14.00 -27.93
N ARG A 302 -17.85 -12.78 -27.39
CA ARG A 302 -18.88 -11.77 -27.70
C ARG A 302 -18.17 -10.49 -28.12
N MET A 303 -18.68 -9.82 -29.14
CA MET A 303 -18.17 -8.51 -29.54
C MET A 303 -18.56 -7.48 -28.49
N ASN A 304 -17.55 -6.80 -27.92
CA ASN A 304 -17.79 -5.75 -26.94
C ASN A 304 -18.37 -4.52 -27.66
N PRO A 305 -19.52 -3.98 -27.20
CA PRO A 305 -20.19 -2.85 -27.85
C PRO A 305 -19.41 -1.54 -27.80
N ILE A 306 -18.43 -1.42 -26.89
CA ILE A 306 -17.62 -0.21 -26.69
C ILE A 306 -16.29 -0.32 -27.44
N SER A 307 -15.58 -1.45 -27.26
CA SER A 307 -14.25 -1.63 -27.85
C SER A 307 -14.28 -2.17 -29.29
N GLY A 308 -15.40 -2.76 -29.71
CA GLY A 308 -15.55 -3.43 -31.00
C GLY A 308 -14.71 -4.71 -31.14
N LYS A 309 -14.00 -5.13 -30.08
CA LYS A 309 -13.13 -6.31 -30.10
C LYS A 309 -13.89 -7.56 -29.63
N PRO A 310 -13.58 -8.75 -30.18
CA PRO A 310 -14.10 -10.00 -29.65
C PRO A 310 -13.46 -10.29 -28.28
N GLU A 311 -14.27 -10.41 -27.25
CA GLU A 311 -13.84 -10.69 -25.87
C GLU A 311 -14.49 -11.98 -25.35
N PRO A 312 -13.80 -12.77 -24.52
CA PRO A 312 -14.36 -13.97 -23.91
C PRO A 312 -15.55 -13.61 -23.00
N TYR A 313 -16.67 -14.33 -23.17
CA TYR A 313 -17.91 -14.08 -22.47
C TYR A 313 -18.32 -15.25 -21.57
N GLN A 314 -18.57 -14.95 -20.30
CA GLN A 314 -19.18 -15.87 -19.36
C GLN A 314 -20.70 -15.66 -19.31
N ALA A 315 -21.47 -16.73 -19.54
CA ALA A 315 -22.92 -16.68 -19.47
C ALA A 315 -23.39 -16.36 -18.04
N PHE A 316 -24.44 -15.53 -17.93
CA PHE A 316 -24.97 -15.06 -16.65
C PHE A 316 -25.38 -16.20 -15.70
N ALA A 317 -26.00 -17.27 -16.22
CA ALA A 317 -26.40 -18.43 -15.42
C ALA A 317 -25.20 -19.14 -14.74
N ASP A 318 -24.08 -19.31 -15.47
CA ASP A 318 -22.83 -19.90 -14.91
C ASP A 318 -22.19 -18.96 -13.87
N LYS A 319 -22.27 -17.63 -14.09
CA LYS A 319 -21.78 -16.64 -13.11
C LYS A 319 -22.62 -16.69 -11.82
N CYS A 320 -23.95 -16.69 -11.94
CA CYS A 320 -24.86 -16.73 -10.80
C CYS A 320 -24.74 -18.03 -10.01
N SER A 321 -24.70 -19.19 -10.67
CA SER A 321 -24.51 -20.48 -10.00
C SER A 321 -23.22 -20.50 -9.17
N ARG A 322 -22.10 -20.05 -9.73
CA ARG A 322 -20.81 -19.97 -9.00
C ARG A 322 -20.87 -18.98 -7.84
N MET A 323 -21.54 -17.86 -8.02
CA MET A 323 -21.69 -16.85 -6.97
C MET A 323 -22.51 -17.39 -5.79
N ILE A 324 -23.59 -18.13 -6.07
CA ILE A 324 -24.41 -18.79 -5.05
C ILE A 324 -23.59 -19.83 -4.28
N VAL A 325 -22.86 -20.70 -4.98
CA VAL A 325 -21.98 -21.71 -4.33
C VAL A 325 -20.89 -21.06 -3.48
N SER A 326 -20.30 -19.98 -3.99
CA SER A 326 -19.28 -19.23 -3.24
C SER A 326 -19.89 -18.57 -2.00
N ALA A 327 -21.07 -17.97 -2.13
CA ALA A 327 -21.79 -17.35 -1.01
C ALA A 327 -22.19 -18.39 0.03
N SER A 328 -22.72 -19.55 -0.36
CA SER A 328 -23.05 -20.63 0.58
C SER A 328 -21.82 -21.15 1.32
N GLY A 329 -20.66 -21.21 0.65
CA GLY A 329 -19.40 -21.58 1.29
C GLY A 329 -18.98 -20.56 2.36
N ILE A 330 -19.19 -19.26 2.11
CA ILE A 330 -18.97 -18.21 3.12
C ILE A 330 -19.94 -18.38 4.29
N PHE A 331 -21.22 -18.59 4.03
CA PHE A 331 -22.22 -18.81 5.09
C PHE A 331 -22.00 -20.09 5.90
N PHE A 332 -21.35 -21.11 5.34
CA PHE A 332 -20.97 -22.31 6.07
C PHE A 332 -19.76 -22.09 7.00
N MET A 333 -18.88 -21.14 6.67
CA MET A 333 -17.71 -20.81 7.49
C MET A 333 -18.02 -19.83 8.63
N VAL A 334 -19.15 -19.12 8.55
CA VAL A 334 -19.71 -18.30 9.62
C VAL A 334 -20.52 -19.20 10.55
#